data_AF-A0A4Y3VBM7-F1
#
_entry.id   AF-A0A4Y3VBM7-F1
#
_cell.length_a   1.000
_cell.length_b   1.000
_cell.length_c   1.000
_cell.angle_alpha   90.00
_cell.angle_beta   90.00
_cell.angle_gamma   90.00
#
_symmetry.space_group_name_H-M   'P 1'
#
loop_
_entity.id
_entity.type
_entity.pdbx_description
1 polymer ?
#
loop_
_entity_poly.entity_id
_entity_poly.type
_entity_poly.pdbx_seq_one_letter_code
_entity_poly.pdbx_strand_id
1 'polypeptide(L)'
;MGSLKELIRQAQDIKTQRDVEIPEWGITVDVHGLPSGDWEAYQNKLNKLRFQEGRSGAEMNVRSNRAEIVAKCLYEPGTDQRVFPDVTEGIAILSKKSQGIVDGLFTLCRHLSGEERDFKQKVKDAEGNSDGDQS
;
A
#
# COMPACT_ATOMS: atom_id res chain seq x y z
N MET A 1 22.93 25.76 2.49
CA MET A 1 21.58 25.36 2.91
C MET A 1 20.86 24.91 1.64
N GLY A 2 20.46 23.64 1.56
CA GLY A 2 19.73 23.12 0.40
C GLY A 2 18.39 23.83 0.25
N SER A 3 17.90 23.93 -0.97
CA SER A 3 16.57 24.48 -1.24
C SER A 3 15.48 23.63 -0.57
N LEU A 4 14.32 24.23 -0.25
CA LEU A 4 13.17 23.49 0.31
C LEU A 4 12.79 22.26 -0.55
N LYS A 5 12.97 22.35 -1.87
CA LYS A 5 12.77 21.26 -2.82
C LYS A 5 13.71 20.07 -2.57
N GLU A 6 14.97 20.33 -2.25
CA GLU A 6 15.95 19.28 -1.95
C GLU A 6 15.66 18.62 -0.60
N LEU A 7 15.23 19.40 0.39
CA LEU A 7 14.81 18.87 1.69
C LEU A 7 13.59 17.94 1.55
N ILE A 8 12.60 18.31 0.72
CA ILE A 8 11.46 17.44 0.41
C ILE A 8 11.90 16.18 -0.34
N ARG A 9 12.82 16.29 -1.30
CA ARG A 9 13.35 15.14 -2.04
C ARG A 9 14.10 14.15 -1.15
N GLN A 10 14.77 14.65 -0.11
CA GLN A 10 15.54 13.84 0.83
C GLN A 10 14.71 13.30 2.00
N ALA A 11 13.49 13.81 2.18
CA ALA A 11 12.59 13.32 3.22
C ALA A 11 12.27 11.84 2.97
N GLN A 12 12.47 11.02 4.01
CA GLN A 12 12.07 9.61 4.04
C GLN A 12 10.92 9.47 5.02
N ASP A 13 9.73 9.86 4.58
CA ASP A 13 8.49 9.77 5.37
C ASP A 13 7.65 8.51 5.07
N ILE A 14 8.12 7.67 4.14
CA ILE A 14 7.52 6.36 3.87
C ILE A 14 7.81 5.43 5.05
N LYS A 15 6.75 4.87 5.64
CA LYS A 15 6.88 3.90 6.73
C LYS A 15 7.29 2.54 6.19
N THR A 16 8.16 1.85 6.93
CA THR A 16 8.59 0.49 6.64
C THR A 16 8.41 -0.39 7.88
N GLN A 17 7.84 -1.57 7.68
CA GLN A 17 7.85 -2.65 8.65
C GLN A 17 8.97 -3.61 8.29
N ARG A 18 9.95 -3.76 9.18
CA ARG A 18 11.07 -4.69 8.99
C ARG A 18 10.78 -6.07 9.55
N ASP A 19 11.53 -7.05 9.03
CA ASP A 19 11.58 -8.41 9.53
C ASP A 19 10.20 -9.09 9.57
N VAL A 20 9.40 -8.90 8.52
CA VAL A 20 8.08 -9.55 8.39
C VAL A 20 8.30 -11.00 8.02
N GLU A 21 8.15 -11.88 8.99
CA GLU A 21 8.23 -13.33 8.81
C GLU A 21 6.97 -13.85 8.12
N ILE A 22 7.15 -14.62 7.05
CA ILE A 22 6.08 -15.32 6.34
C ILE A 22 6.35 -16.83 6.53
N PRO A 23 5.86 -17.43 7.63
CA PRO A 23 6.19 -18.81 7.98
C PRO A 23 5.76 -19.80 6.90
N GLU A 24 4.65 -19.53 6.20
CA GLU A 24 4.14 -20.35 5.11
C GLU A 24 5.09 -20.45 3.92
N TRP A 25 5.98 -19.48 3.76
CA TRP A 25 7.00 -19.46 2.72
C TRP A 25 8.41 -19.70 3.27
N GLY A 26 8.58 -19.67 4.60
CA GLY A 26 9.88 -19.80 5.26
C GLY A 26 10.83 -18.65 4.94
N ILE A 27 10.30 -17.44 4.71
CA ILE A 27 11.09 -16.26 4.36
C ILE A 27 10.79 -15.09 5.29
N THR A 28 11.71 -14.13 5.30
CA THR A 28 11.56 -12.85 5.99
C THR A 28 11.73 -11.73 4.95
N VAL A 29 10.86 -10.73 4.98
CA VAL A 29 10.85 -9.60 4.04
C VAL A 29 10.64 -8.29 4.78
N ASP A 30 11.15 -7.20 4.21
CA ASP A 30 10.78 -5.86 4.64
C ASP A 30 9.60 -5.37 3.80
N VAL A 31 8.61 -4.76 4.46
CA VAL A 31 7.41 -4.25 3.79
C VAL A 31 7.39 -2.74 3.87
N HIS A 32 7.40 -2.08 2.72
CA HIS A 32 7.39 -0.63 2.61
C HIS A 32 5.98 -0.14 2.31
N GLY A 33 5.62 1.02 2.84
CA GLY A 33 4.44 1.76 2.40
C GLY A 33 4.60 2.23 0.95
N LEU A 34 3.48 2.49 0.28
CA LEU A 34 3.48 3.08 -1.05
C LEU A 34 3.58 4.61 -0.97
N PRO A 35 4.33 5.24 -1.89
CA PRO A 35 4.26 6.68 -2.08
C PRO A 35 2.85 7.08 -2.58
N SER A 36 2.46 8.33 -2.30
CA SER A 36 1.11 8.84 -2.60
C SER A 36 0.71 8.64 -4.07
N GLY A 37 1.62 8.87 -5.01
CA GLY A 37 1.35 8.72 -6.45
C GLY A 37 1.00 7.29 -6.87
N ASP A 38 1.69 6.28 -6.33
CA ASP A 38 1.37 4.88 -6.62
C ASP A 38 0.04 4.46 -5.97
N TRP A 39 -0.26 4.99 -4.78
CA TRP A 39 -1.53 4.73 -4.10
C TRP A 39 -2.72 5.31 -4.87
N GLU A 40 -2.61 6.56 -5.32
CA GLU A 40 -3.64 7.21 -6.14
C GLU A 40 -3.82 6.51 -7.48
N ALA A 41 -2.73 6.06 -8.12
CA ALA A 41 -2.80 5.28 -9.35
C ALA A 41 -3.58 3.97 -9.14
N TYR A 42 -3.35 3.28 -8.02
CA TYR A 42 -4.09 2.08 -7.64
C TYR A 42 -5.59 2.36 -7.43
N GLN A 43 -5.93 3.41 -6.68
CA GLN A 43 -7.32 3.79 -6.45
C GLN A 43 -8.05 4.15 -7.75
N ASN A 44 -7.40 4.91 -8.63
CA ASN A 44 -7.94 5.27 -9.94
C ASN A 44 -8.16 4.03 -10.83
N LYS A 45 -7.22 3.08 -10.81
CA LYS A 45 -7.34 1.81 -11.53
C LYS A 45 -8.52 0.98 -11.01
N LEU A 46 -8.66 0.85 -9.69
CA LEU A 46 -9.80 0.16 -9.07
C LEU A 46 -11.14 0.80 -9.41
N ASN A 47 -11.23 2.14 -9.35
CA ASN A 47 -12.47 2.84 -9.69
C ASN A 47 -12.85 2.59 -11.15
N LYS A 48 -11.92 2.74 -12.10
CA LYS A 48 -12.16 2.45 -13.53
C LYS A 48 -12.65 1.03 -13.78
N LEU A 49 -12.04 0.04 -13.12
CA LEU A 49 -12.43 -1.37 -13.26
C LEU A 49 -13.85 -1.64 -12.76
N ARG A 50 -14.28 -1.02 -11.66
CA ARG A 50 -15.68 -1.13 -11.18
C ARG A 50 -16.70 -0.55 -12.16
N PHE A 51 -16.31 0.45 -12.96
CA PHE A 51 -17.19 1.06 -13.96
C PHE A 51 -17.24 0.27 -15.28
N GLN A 52 -16.19 -0.49 -15.62
CA GLN A 52 -16.09 -1.17 -16.93
C GLN A 52 -16.46 -2.66 -16.92
N GLU A 53 -16.28 -3.38 -15.81
CA GLU A 53 -16.48 -4.83 -15.78
C GLU A 53 -17.58 -5.25 -14.82
N GLY A 54 -18.47 -6.13 -15.30
CA GLY A 54 -19.45 -6.81 -14.45
C GLY A 54 -18.78 -7.65 -13.34
N ARG A 55 -19.61 -8.16 -12.42
CA ARG A 55 -19.19 -8.79 -11.14
C ARG A 55 -17.98 -9.75 -11.23
N SER A 56 -17.94 -10.63 -12.23
CA SER A 56 -16.89 -11.66 -12.32
C SER A 56 -15.54 -11.19 -12.87
N GLY A 57 -15.52 -10.23 -13.81
CA GLY A 57 -14.26 -9.64 -14.32
C GLY A 57 -13.60 -8.74 -13.27
N ALA A 58 -14.43 -8.01 -12.52
CA ALA A 58 -13.99 -7.18 -11.41
C ALA A 58 -13.24 -7.97 -10.32
N GLU A 59 -13.70 -9.19 -9.97
CA GLU A 59 -13.03 -10.01 -8.94
C GLU A 59 -11.63 -10.48 -9.35
N MET A 60 -11.46 -10.94 -10.60
CA MET A 60 -10.15 -11.39 -11.09
C MET A 60 -9.16 -10.21 -11.19
N ASN A 61 -9.63 -9.06 -11.67
CA ASN A 61 -8.79 -7.87 -11.77
C ASN A 61 -8.44 -7.27 -10.40
N VAL A 62 -9.34 -7.34 -9.41
CA VAL A 62 -9.01 -6.95 -8.02
C VAL A 62 -7.93 -7.84 -7.43
N ARG A 63 -7.93 -9.15 -7.70
CA ARG A 63 -6.87 -10.07 -7.25
C ARG A 63 -5.50 -9.71 -7.85
N SER A 64 -5.43 -9.52 -9.17
CA SER A 64 -4.19 -9.12 -9.85
C SER A 64 -3.67 -7.76 -9.37
N ASN A 65 -4.56 -6.82 -9.07
CA ASN A 65 -4.18 -5.51 -8.55
C ASN A 65 -3.63 -5.57 -7.11
N ARG A 66 -4.12 -6.47 -6.25
CA ARG A 66 -3.53 -6.66 -4.91
C ARG A 66 -2.12 -7.24 -5.00
N ALA A 67 -1.93 -8.23 -5.87
CA ALA A 67 -0.61 -8.82 -6.12
C ALA A 67 0.39 -7.78 -6.66
N GLU A 68 -0.05 -6.86 -7.53
CA GLU A 68 0.76 -5.74 -8.03
C GLU A 68 1.27 -4.84 -6.90
N ILE A 69 0.38 -4.48 -5.96
CA ILE A 69 0.74 -3.63 -4.83
C ILE A 69 1.73 -4.34 -3.91
N VAL A 70 1.44 -5.59 -3.54
CA VAL A 70 2.36 -6.37 -2.71
C VAL A 70 3.72 -6.51 -3.39
N ALA A 71 3.78 -6.79 -4.69
CA ALA A 71 5.04 -6.89 -5.43
C ALA A 71 5.89 -5.61 -5.35
N LYS A 72 5.26 -4.42 -5.36
CA LYS A 72 5.95 -3.12 -5.23
C LYS A 72 6.45 -2.83 -3.81
N CYS A 73 5.82 -3.42 -2.81
CA CYS A 73 6.06 -3.14 -1.40
C CYS A 73 7.00 -4.13 -0.71
N LEU A 74 7.34 -5.24 -1.36
CA LEU A 74 8.24 -6.24 -0.82
C LEU A 74 9.70 -5.92 -1.13
N TYR A 75 10.50 -5.82 -0.08
CA TYR A 75 11.93 -5.53 -0.12
C TYR A 75 12.72 -6.63 0.59
N GLU A 76 13.96 -6.83 0.14
CA GLU A 76 14.88 -7.75 0.80
C GLU A 76 15.29 -7.20 2.18
N PRO A 77 15.34 -8.05 3.22
CA PRO A 77 15.53 -7.62 4.59
C PRO A 77 16.81 -6.81 4.78
N GLY A 78 16.70 -5.63 5.38
CA GLY A 78 17.83 -4.75 5.65
C GLY A 78 18.39 -4.03 4.42
N THR A 79 17.71 -4.10 3.27
CA THR A 79 18.11 -3.41 2.03
C THR A 79 16.98 -2.54 1.49
N ASP A 80 17.31 -1.65 0.54
CA ASP A 80 16.33 -0.90 -0.24
C ASP A 80 16.09 -1.56 -1.62
N GLN A 81 16.35 -2.87 -1.73
CA GLN A 81 16.16 -3.64 -2.96
C GLN A 81 14.81 -4.33 -2.95
N ARG A 82 14.03 -4.13 -4.02
CA ARG A 82 12.74 -4.82 -4.20
C ARG A 82 12.98 -6.29 -4.49
N VAL A 83 12.20 -7.16 -3.84
CA VAL A 83 12.18 -8.60 -4.13
C VAL A 83 11.75 -8.85 -5.57
N PHE A 84 10.83 -8.03 -6.09
CA PHE A 84 10.35 -8.07 -7.47
C PHE A 84 10.73 -6.78 -8.21
N PRO A 85 11.91 -6.71 -8.85
CA PRO A 85 12.27 -5.56 -9.68
C PRO A 85 11.35 -5.44 -10.90
N ASP A 86 10.95 -6.57 -11.49
CA ASP A 86 9.88 -6.63 -12.47
C ASP A 86 8.54 -6.95 -11.79
N VAL A 87 7.63 -5.98 -11.83
CA VAL A 87 6.31 -6.10 -11.19
C VAL A 87 5.44 -7.15 -11.87
N THR A 88 5.61 -7.37 -13.18
CA THR A 88 4.82 -8.35 -13.94
C THR A 88 5.13 -9.78 -13.49
N GLU A 89 6.42 -10.08 -13.31
CA GLU A 89 6.89 -11.34 -12.73
C GLU A 89 6.36 -11.52 -11.31
N GLY A 90 6.45 -10.48 -10.48
CA GLY A 90 5.91 -10.49 -9.12
C GLY A 90 4.42 -10.83 -9.07
N ILE A 91 3.61 -10.21 -9.95
CA ILE A 91 2.17 -10.53 -10.07
C ILE A 91 1.97 -11.99 -10.45
N ALA A 92 2.70 -12.50 -11.44
CA ALA A 92 2.56 -13.89 -11.92
C ALA A 92 2.90 -14.92 -10.83
N ILE A 93 3.88 -14.62 -9.99
CA ILE A 93 4.27 -15.46 -8.85
C ILE A 93 3.25 -15.35 -7.73
N LEU A 94 2.91 -14.15 -7.27
CA LEU A 94 2.01 -13.90 -6.14
C LEU A 94 0.58 -14.34 -6.41
N SER A 95 0.12 -14.25 -7.67
CA SER A 95 -1.23 -14.71 -8.06
C SER A 95 -1.43 -16.23 -7.93
N LYS A 96 -0.33 -16.99 -7.82
CA LYS A 96 -0.36 -18.45 -7.58
C LYS A 96 -0.22 -18.82 -6.10
N LYS A 97 -0.02 -17.83 -5.22
CA LYS A 97 0.15 -18.05 -3.77
C LYS A 97 -1.18 -17.99 -3.03
N SER A 98 -1.15 -18.35 -1.74
CA SER A 98 -2.32 -18.30 -0.87
C SER A 98 -2.88 -16.88 -0.80
N GLN A 99 -4.17 -16.73 -1.09
CA GLN A 99 -4.85 -15.45 -1.04
C GLN A 99 -4.78 -14.82 0.36
N GLY A 100 -4.82 -15.61 1.43
CA GLY A 100 -4.74 -15.10 2.81
C GLY A 100 -3.42 -14.39 3.11
N ILE A 101 -2.30 -14.91 2.58
CA ILE A 101 -0.98 -14.31 2.78
C ILE A 101 -0.85 -13.02 1.95
N VAL A 102 -1.26 -13.06 0.68
CA VAL A 102 -1.23 -11.88 -0.20
C VAL A 102 -2.13 -10.77 0.35
N ASP A 103 -3.30 -11.11 0.90
CA ASP A 103 -4.22 -10.14 1.50
C ASP A 103 -3.70 -9.55 2.82
N GLY A 104 -3.06 -10.36 3.66
CA GLY A 104 -2.38 -9.89 4.87
C GLY A 104 -1.26 -8.91 4.57
N LEU A 105 -0.39 -9.24 3.59
CA LEU A 105 0.67 -8.34 3.12
C LEU A 105 0.08 -7.07 2.53
N PHE A 106 -0.97 -7.17 1.71
CA PHE A 106 -1.65 -6.01 1.15
C PHE A 106 -2.21 -5.10 2.24
N THR A 107 -2.81 -5.67 3.28
CA THR A 107 -3.36 -4.94 4.43
C THR A 107 -2.26 -4.22 5.20
N LEU A 108 -1.13 -4.89 5.42
CA LEU A 108 0.04 -4.27 6.04
C LEU A 108 0.57 -3.10 5.19
N CYS A 109 0.69 -3.28 3.87
CA CYS A 109 1.10 -2.22 2.95
C CYS A 109 0.17 -1.00 3.05
N ARG A 110 -1.16 -1.24 3.07
CA ARG A 110 -2.19 -0.20 3.18
C ARG A 110 -2.10 0.56 4.50
N HIS A 111 -1.88 -0.16 5.60
CA HIS A 111 -1.67 0.43 6.92
C HIS A 111 -0.42 1.33 6.94
N LEU A 112 0.71 0.84 6.42
CA LEU A 112 1.97 1.59 6.34
C LEU A 112 1.87 2.82 5.42
N SER A 113 1.11 2.72 4.33
CA SER A 113 0.84 3.83 3.39
C SER A 113 -0.01 4.94 3.98
N GLY A 114 -0.43 4.82 5.24
CA GLY A 114 -1.08 5.91 5.96
C GLY A 114 -2.59 5.98 5.74
N GLU A 115 -3.24 4.92 5.25
CA GLU A 115 -4.70 4.90 5.22
C GLU A 115 -5.33 4.94 6.63
N GLU A 116 -4.56 4.59 7.65
CA GLU A 116 -4.96 4.76 9.06
C GLU A 116 -4.77 6.19 9.59
N ARG A 117 -4.15 7.12 8.84
CA ARG A 117 -4.14 8.55 9.21
C ARG A 117 -5.55 9.13 9.25
N ASP A 118 -6.48 8.56 8.49
CA ASP A 118 -7.86 9.01 8.46
C ASP A 118 -8.56 8.82 9.82
N PHE A 119 -8.15 7.85 10.65
CA PHE A 119 -8.77 7.65 11.96
C PHE A 119 -8.33 8.72 12.98
N LYS A 120 -7.02 8.99 13.10
CA LYS A 120 -6.53 10.03 14.03
C LYS A 120 -6.83 11.46 13.58
N GLN A 121 -6.87 11.71 12.26
CA GLN A 121 -7.23 13.03 11.73
C GLN A 121 -8.74 13.27 11.79
N LYS A 122 -9.60 12.27 11.51
CA LYS A 122 -11.06 12.41 11.69
C LYS A 122 -11.48 12.64 13.13
N VAL A 123 -10.80 12.03 14.10
CA VAL A 123 -11.05 12.32 15.53
C VAL A 123 -10.69 13.77 15.85
N LYS A 124 -9.56 14.28 15.35
CA LYS A 124 -9.16 15.69 15.55
C LYS A 124 -10.05 16.71 14.83
N ASP A 125 -10.52 16.41 13.62
CA ASP A 125 -11.47 17.27 12.89
C ASP A 125 -12.87 17.23 13.50
N ALA A 126 -13.31 16.08 14.06
CA ALA A 126 -14.56 15.98 14.80
C ALA A 126 -14.51 16.70 16.16
N GLU A 127 -13.36 16.69 16.82
CA GLU A 127 -13.09 17.48 18.03
C GLU A 127 -12.96 18.99 17.73
N GLY A 128 -12.61 19.37 16.50
CA GLY A 128 -12.46 20.77 16.07
C GLY A 128 -13.72 21.43 15.48
N ASN A 129 -14.75 20.66 15.14
CA ASN A 129 -16.00 21.18 14.53
C ASN A 129 -17.21 21.12 15.48
N SER A 130 -16.98 20.88 16.77
CA SER A 130 -18.01 20.88 17.82
C SER A 130 -17.91 22.15 18.68
N ASP A 131 -17.84 23.33 18.06
CA ASP A 131 -18.04 24.61 18.76
C ASP A 131 -18.63 25.66 17.79
N GLY A 132 -19.91 25.99 18.01
CA GLY A 132 -20.71 27.00 17.29
C GLY A 132 -21.58 26.40 16.17
N ASP A 133 -22.90 26.38 16.22
CA ASP A 133 -23.82 27.42 16.69
C ASP A 133 -25.22 26.78 16.83
N GLN A 134 -25.73 26.68 18.06
CA GLN A 134 -27.17 26.61 18.32
C GLN A 134 -27.56 27.97 18.90
N SER A 135 -28.22 28.80 18.10
CA SER A 135 -29.15 29.85 18.54
C SER A 135 -30.08 30.25 17.42
#